data_AF-A0A8E6B7M6-F1
#
_entry.id   AF-A0A8E6B7M6-F1
#
_cell.length_a   1.000
_cell.length_b   1.000
_cell.length_c   1.000
_cell.angle_alpha   90.00
_cell.angle_beta   90.00
_cell.angle_gamma   90.00
#
_symmetry.space_group_name_H-M   'P 1'
#
loop_
_entity.id
_entity.type
_entity.pdbx_description
1 polymer ?
#
loop_
_entity_poly.entity_id
_entity_poly.type
_entity_poly.pdbx_seq_one_letter_code
_entity_poly.pdbx_strand_id
1 'polypeptide(L)'
;MPKVHPLRLLLLFLALCLLAGSLAAAHTLNYAQVAHAYLHQAELSRAANNEARAIHYQRLYLQKQPDAPNVLQTQAELLSTKSDRPSLDEALILLERLLLLQPTNRTAREKLIDLTIQAGRFRDSQHHIEELLKTEKPNAKLLSQLAICRWANLELNGAEELFVSALERDISYREAVFGLFDLGLMKRDTDLMRSALCVLESIFPEDPETVTRLFQFAQLQPQ
;
A
#
# COMPACT_ATOMS: atom_id res chain seq x y z
N MET A 1 -31.84 18.08 -62.95
CA MET A 1 -31.14 17.65 -61.72
C MET A 1 -29.64 17.65 -61.98
N PRO A 2 -28.84 18.45 -61.27
CA PRO A 2 -27.39 18.50 -61.48
C PRO A 2 -26.76 17.17 -61.06
N LYS A 3 -26.02 16.51 -61.96
CA LYS A 3 -25.25 15.29 -61.65
C LYS A 3 -24.02 15.70 -60.84
N VAL A 4 -23.96 15.32 -59.58
CA VAL A 4 -22.77 15.54 -58.75
C VAL A 4 -21.65 14.62 -59.25
N HIS A 5 -20.50 15.18 -59.63
CA HIS A 5 -19.37 14.40 -60.11
C HIS A 5 -18.73 13.60 -58.96
N PRO A 6 -18.45 12.29 -59.14
CA PRO A 6 -17.92 11.42 -58.08
C PRO A 6 -16.57 11.89 -57.53
N LEU A 7 -15.75 12.56 -58.35
CA LEU A 7 -14.48 13.15 -57.92
C LEU A 7 -14.66 14.29 -56.90
N ARG A 8 -15.72 15.11 -57.01
CA ARG A 8 -16.00 16.18 -56.05
C ARG A 8 -16.44 15.60 -54.70
N LEU A 9 -17.21 14.51 -54.72
CA LEU A 9 -17.58 13.75 -53.52
C LEU A 9 -16.36 13.13 -52.84
N LEU A 10 -15.43 12.54 -53.62
CA LEU A 10 -14.19 11.97 -53.09
C LEU A 10 -13.29 13.05 -52.44
N LEU A 11 -13.12 14.20 -53.09
CA LEU A 11 -12.32 15.31 -52.56
C LEU A 11 -12.93 15.90 -51.28
N LEU A 12 -14.25 16.06 -51.22
CA LEU A 12 -14.97 16.47 -50.01
C LEU A 12 -14.77 15.48 -48.87
N PHE A 13 -14.88 14.18 -49.16
CA PHE A 13 -14.67 13.12 -48.18
C PHE A 13 -13.23 13.14 -47.64
N LEU A 14 -12.22 13.25 -48.52
CA LEU A 14 -10.81 13.36 -48.11
C LEU A 14 -10.56 14.62 -47.27
N ALA A 15 -11.14 15.77 -47.63
CA ALA A 15 -11.03 16.99 -46.85
C ALA A 15 -11.66 16.86 -45.45
N LEU A 16 -12.82 16.19 -45.34
CA LEU A 16 -13.47 15.87 -44.07
C LEU A 16 -12.61 14.94 -43.20
N CYS A 17 -12.00 13.91 -43.80
CA CYS A 17 -11.08 13.01 -43.09
C CYS A 17 -9.84 13.76 -42.58
N LEU A 18 -9.25 14.65 -43.39
CA LEU A 18 -8.12 15.49 -42.97
C LEU A 18 -8.48 16.46 -41.85
N LEU A 19 -9.65 17.12 -41.95
CA LEU A 19 -10.16 17.99 -40.89
C LEU A 19 -10.40 17.21 -39.59
N ALA A 20 -11.10 16.08 -39.65
CA ALA A 20 -11.34 15.23 -38.49
C ALA A 20 -10.02 14.73 -37.86
N GLY A 21 -9.05 14.32 -38.69
CA GLY A 21 -7.72 13.90 -38.22
C GLY A 21 -6.95 15.04 -37.55
N SER A 22 -6.96 16.24 -38.14
CA SER A 22 -6.30 17.42 -37.56
C SER A 22 -6.94 17.88 -36.24
N LEU A 23 -8.28 17.83 -36.14
CA LEU A 23 -8.99 18.12 -34.89
C LEU A 23 -8.64 17.09 -33.81
N ALA A 24 -8.65 15.80 -34.16
CA ALA A 24 -8.29 14.74 -33.24
C ALA A 24 -6.85 14.89 -32.75
N ALA A 25 -5.90 15.20 -33.64
CA ALA A 25 -4.51 15.44 -33.28
C ALA A 25 -4.34 16.69 -32.40
N ALA A 26 -5.04 17.79 -32.71
CA ALA A 26 -5.02 18.99 -31.87
C ALA A 26 -5.60 18.73 -30.48
N HIS A 27 -6.68 17.95 -30.40
CA HIS A 27 -7.26 17.54 -29.13
C HIS A 27 -6.31 16.68 -28.31
N THR A 28 -5.66 15.67 -28.88
CA THR A 28 -4.72 14.80 -28.15
C THR A 28 -3.49 15.55 -27.67
N LEU A 29 -2.93 16.45 -28.50
CA LEU A 29 -1.80 17.30 -28.14
C LEU A 29 -2.16 18.26 -26.99
N ASN A 30 -3.31 18.93 -27.06
CA ASN A 30 -3.77 19.82 -26.00
C ASN A 30 -4.03 19.02 -24.70
N TYR A 31 -4.58 17.81 -24.81
CA TYR A 31 -4.82 16.92 -23.67
C TYR A 31 -3.52 16.55 -22.94
N ALA A 32 -2.46 16.23 -23.70
CA ALA A 32 -1.16 15.91 -23.15
C ALA A 32 -0.49 17.13 -22.51
N GLN A 33 -0.53 18.30 -23.15
CA GLN A 33 0.07 19.54 -22.62
C GLN A 33 -0.57 19.96 -21.29
N VAL A 34 -1.91 19.93 -21.21
CA VAL A 34 -2.64 20.26 -19.98
C VAL A 34 -2.30 19.27 -18.86
N ALA A 35 -2.18 17.99 -19.16
CA ALA A 35 -1.75 17.00 -18.17
C ALA A 35 -0.36 17.34 -17.61
N HIS A 36 0.63 17.62 -18.47
CA HIS A 36 1.98 17.99 -18.01
C HIS A 36 1.98 19.24 -17.12
N ALA A 37 1.14 20.23 -17.43
CA ALA A 37 0.99 21.41 -16.58
C ALA A 37 0.50 21.05 -15.17
N TYR A 38 -0.45 20.12 -15.04
CA TYR A 38 -0.89 19.63 -13.73
C TYR A 38 0.22 18.90 -12.97
N LEU A 39 0.99 18.05 -13.64
CA LEU A 39 2.09 17.35 -12.99
C LEU A 39 3.14 18.33 -12.45
N HIS A 40 3.49 19.35 -13.24
CA HIS A 40 4.42 20.38 -12.81
C HIS A 40 3.90 21.18 -11.60
N GLN A 41 2.61 21.53 -11.58
CA GLN A 41 2.00 22.20 -10.43
C GLN A 41 1.96 21.31 -9.18
N ALA A 42 1.80 20.00 -9.35
CA ALA A 42 1.88 19.05 -8.24
C ALA A 42 3.30 19.02 -7.64
N GLU A 43 4.33 18.99 -8.48
CA GLU A 43 5.73 19.01 -8.06
C GLU A 43 6.09 20.31 -7.31
N LEU A 44 5.70 21.46 -7.84
CA LEU A 44 5.88 22.76 -7.17
C LEU A 44 5.16 22.79 -5.81
N SER A 45 3.94 22.24 -5.75
CA SER A 45 3.18 22.14 -4.51
C SER A 45 3.86 21.24 -3.48
N ARG A 46 4.42 20.10 -3.90
CA ARG A 46 5.23 19.23 -3.02
C ARG A 46 6.48 19.93 -2.52
N ALA A 47 7.22 20.63 -3.39
CA ALA A 47 8.40 21.39 -3.01
C ALA A 47 8.08 22.51 -2.00
N ALA A 48 6.86 23.05 -2.05
CA ALA A 48 6.34 24.01 -1.08
C ALA A 48 5.71 23.35 0.17
N ASN A 49 5.87 22.04 0.38
CA ASN A 49 5.23 21.25 1.45
C ASN A 49 3.70 21.40 1.52
N ASN A 50 3.06 21.71 0.40
CA ASN A 50 1.61 21.82 0.29
C ASN A 50 1.01 20.54 -0.30
N GLU A 51 0.92 19.51 0.54
CA GLU A 51 0.44 18.18 0.15
C GLU A 51 -1.00 18.19 -0.39
N ALA A 52 -1.87 19.04 0.16
CA ALA A 52 -3.25 19.14 -0.29
C ALA A 52 -3.33 19.60 -1.75
N ARG A 53 -2.52 20.60 -2.14
CA ARG A 53 -2.43 21.05 -3.54
C ARG A 53 -1.74 20.02 -4.42
N ALA A 54 -0.70 19.35 -3.92
CA ALA A 54 -0.03 18.28 -4.66
C ALA A 54 -1.02 17.17 -5.05
N ILE A 55 -1.79 16.65 -4.09
CA ILE A 55 -2.82 15.63 -4.31
C ILE A 55 -3.88 16.15 -5.29
N HIS A 56 -4.32 17.41 -5.14
CA HIS A 56 -5.30 18.00 -6.05
C HIS A 56 -4.81 17.98 -7.51
N TYR A 57 -3.60 18.46 -7.77
CA TYR A 57 -3.04 18.49 -9.12
C TYR A 57 -2.72 17.08 -9.66
N GLN A 58 -2.31 16.14 -8.81
CA GLN A 58 -2.16 14.73 -9.19
C GLN A 58 -3.50 14.11 -9.59
N ARG A 59 -4.59 14.42 -8.89
CA ARG A 59 -5.93 13.96 -9.27
C ARG A 59 -6.36 14.52 -10.63
N LEU A 60 -6.10 15.81 -10.89
CA LEU A 60 -6.35 16.42 -12.21
C LEU A 60 -5.51 15.78 -13.31
N TYR A 61 -4.26 15.43 -13.01
CA TYR A 61 -3.40 14.68 -13.91
C TYR A 61 -3.99 13.31 -14.23
N LEU A 62 -4.37 12.53 -13.22
CA LEU A 62 -4.89 11.17 -13.39
C LEU A 62 -6.25 11.13 -14.09
N GLN A 63 -7.04 12.20 -14.06
CA GLN A 63 -8.24 12.32 -14.93
C GLN A 63 -7.89 12.37 -16.42
N LYS A 64 -6.67 12.83 -16.76
CA LYS A 64 -6.19 12.94 -18.14
C LYS A 64 -5.34 11.74 -18.54
N GLN A 65 -4.51 11.25 -17.63
CA GLN A 65 -3.64 10.10 -17.80
C GLN A 65 -3.87 9.11 -16.66
N PRO A 66 -4.91 8.26 -16.78
CA PRO A 66 -5.32 7.41 -15.68
C PRO A 66 -4.27 6.37 -15.29
N ASP A 67 -3.53 5.84 -16.27
CA ASP A 67 -2.57 4.76 -16.08
C ASP A 67 -1.13 5.28 -16.03
N ALA A 68 -0.84 6.09 -15.02
CA ALA A 68 0.49 6.66 -14.80
C ALA A 68 1.11 6.13 -13.50
N PRO A 69 1.87 5.01 -13.55
CA PRO A 69 2.37 4.32 -12.36
C PRO A 69 3.09 5.21 -11.35
N ASN A 70 3.96 6.10 -11.81
CA ASN A 70 4.72 7.01 -10.95
C ASN A 70 3.81 7.97 -10.16
N VAL A 71 2.74 8.46 -10.78
CA VAL A 71 1.79 9.38 -10.15
C VAL A 71 0.87 8.62 -9.20
N LEU A 72 0.39 7.44 -9.58
CA LEU A 72 -0.36 6.54 -8.70
C LEU A 72 0.42 6.23 -7.42
N GLN A 73 1.69 5.84 -7.57
CA GLN A 73 2.58 5.53 -6.44
C GLN A 73 2.77 6.73 -5.52
N THR A 74 3.13 7.88 -6.10
CA THR A 74 3.42 9.09 -5.32
C THR A 74 2.18 9.61 -4.59
N GLN A 75 1.02 9.60 -5.25
CA GLN A 75 -0.22 10.05 -4.63
C GLN A 75 -0.67 9.10 -3.53
N ALA A 76 -0.56 7.78 -3.74
CA ALA A 76 -0.86 6.80 -2.71
C ALA A 76 0.04 6.94 -1.49
N GLU A 77 1.33 7.24 -1.69
CA GLU A 77 2.26 7.51 -0.60
C GLU A 77 1.84 8.73 0.21
N LEU A 78 1.52 9.85 -0.43
CA LEU A 78 1.01 11.06 0.26
C LEU A 78 -0.33 10.84 0.96
N LEU A 79 -1.21 10.02 0.41
CA LEU A 79 -2.49 9.71 1.05
C LEU A 79 -2.31 8.76 2.24
N SER A 80 -1.33 7.86 2.19
CA SER A 80 -1.04 6.91 3.27
C SER A 80 -0.46 7.55 4.53
N THR A 81 0.09 8.76 4.45
CA THR A 81 0.58 9.49 5.63
C THR A 81 -0.56 10.18 6.38
N LYS A 82 -1.73 10.29 5.77
CA LYS A 82 -2.89 10.90 6.39
C LYS A 82 -3.60 9.90 7.29
N SER A 83 -4.06 10.38 8.43
CA SER A 83 -4.75 9.55 9.43
C SER A 83 -6.26 9.41 9.19
N ASP A 84 -6.81 10.09 8.18
CA ASP A 84 -8.24 10.01 7.89
C ASP A 84 -8.59 8.81 7.00
N ARG A 85 -9.72 8.17 7.32
CA ARG A 85 -10.19 6.98 6.62
C ARG A 85 -10.37 7.17 5.11
N PRO A 86 -10.96 8.28 4.61
CA PRO A 86 -11.12 8.50 3.18
C PRO A 86 -9.79 8.51 2.42
N SER A 87 -8.75 9.13 2.97
CA SER A 87 -7.43 9.16 2.34
C SER A 87 -6.78 7.77 2.30
N LEU A 88 -6.92 6.98 3.37
CA LEU A 88 -6.42 5.60 3.41
C LEU A 88 -7.13 4.71 2.38
N ASP A 89 -8.45 4.84 2.24
CA ASP A 89 -9.22 4.07 1.25
C ASP A 89 -8.82 4.47 -0.19
N GLU A 90 -8.60 5.77 -0.46
CA GLU A 90 -8.09 6.24 -1.76
C GLU A 90 -6.68 5.71 -2.04
N ALA A 91 -5.79 5.68 -1.03
CA ALA A 91 -4.44 5.11 -1.17
C ALA A 91 -4.48 3.62 -1.56
N LEU A 92 -5.34 2.83 -0.93
CA LEU A 92 -5.52 1.41 -1.25
C LEU A 92 -5.92 1.21 -2.71
N ILE A 93 -6.91 1.97 -3.20
CA ILE A 93 -7.38 1.89 -4.59
C ILE A 93 -6.26 2.23 -5.58
N LEU A 94 -5.48 3.28 -5.29
CA LEU A 94 -4.37 3.70 -6.16
C LEU A 94 -3.26 2.65 -6.22
N LEU A 95 -2.95 1.99 -5.09
CA LEU A 95 -1.95 0.92 -5.05
C LEU A 95 -2.42 -0.36 -5.74
N GLU A 96 -3.69 -0.75 -5.55
CA GLU A 96 -4.29 -1.89 -6.26
C GLU A 96 -4.21 -1.66 -7.78
N ARG A 97 -4.55 -0.45 -8.23
CA ARG A 97 -4.42 -0.07 -9.63
C ARG A 97 -2.96 -0.07 -10.11
N LEU A 98 -2.03 0.41 -9.29
CA LEU A 98 -0.61 0.38 -9.60
C LEU A 98 -0.11 -1.06 -9.81
N LEU A 99 -0.55 -2.02 -8.99
CA LEU A 99 -0.20 -3.42 -9.15
C LEU A 99 -0.82 -4.07 -10.39
N LEU A 100 -1.96 -3.58 -10.89
CA LEU A 100 -2.48 -4.02 -12.20
C LEU A 100 -1.55 -3.63 -13.35
N LEU A 101 -0.92 -2.45 -13.26
CA LEU A 101 0.02 -1.96 -14.27
C LEU A 101 1.43 -2.54 -14.08
N GLN A 102 1.83 -2.77 -12.82
CA GLN A 102 3.15 -3.26 -12.44
C GLN A 102 3.03 -4.37 -11.39
N PRO A 103 2.71 -5.61 -11.79
CA PRO A 103 2.46 -6.71 -10.85
C PRO A 103 3.66 -7.06 -9.96
N THR A 104 4.87 -6.73 -10.42
CA THR A 104 6.13 -6.96 -9.72
C THR A 104 6.59 -5.76 -8.89
N ASN A 105 5.78 -4.69 -8.77
CA ASN A 105 6.12 -3.54 -7.94
C ASN A 105 6.06 -3.90 -6.44
N ARG A 106 7.22 -4.30 -5.92
CA ARG A 106 7.44 -4.69 -4.53
C ARG A 106 7.00 -3.61 -3.55
N THR A 107 7.44 -2.37 -3.75
CA THR A 107 7.13 -1.25 -2.85
C THR A 107 5.62 -1.02 -2.72
N ALA A 108 4.90 -1.06 -3.85
CA ALA A 108 3.44 -0.93 -3.85
C ALA A 108 2.76 -2.08 -3.08
N ARG A 109 3.25 -3.31 -3.26
CA ARG A 109 2.75 -4.50 -2.57
C ARG A 109 3.01 -4.45 -1.06
N GLU A 110 4.22 -4.06 -0.63
CA GLU A 110 4.53 -3.86 0.79
C GLU A 110 3.64 -2.80 1.43
N LYS A 111 3.41 -1.69 0.72
CA LYS A 111 2.53 -0.62 1.20
C LYS A 111 1.08 -1.09 1.33
N LEU A 112 0.60 -1.91 0.39
CA LEU A 112 -0.72 -2.54 0.50
C LEU A 112 -0.82 -3.46 1.70
N ILE A 113 0.20 -4.28 1.96
CA ILE A 113 0.25 -5.16 3.15
C ILE A 113 0.11 -4.34 4.43
N ASP A 114 0.91 -3.28 4.57
CA ASP A 114 0.89 -2.38 5.74
C ASP A 114 -0.50 -1.75 5.94
N LEU A 115 -1.06 -1.15 4.87
CA LEU A 115 -2.34 -0.45 4.93
C LEU A 115 -3.54 -1.39 5.11
N THR A 116 -3.52 -2.58 4.52
CA THR A 116 -4.59 -3.57 4.69
C THR A 116 -4.61 -4.15 6.09
N ILE A 117 -3.46 -4.38 6.74
CA ILE A 117 -3.39 -4.74 8.16
C ILE A 117 -3.99 -3.62 9.01
N GLN A 118 -3.57 -2.38 8.79
CA GLN A 118 -4.10 -1.21 9.52
C GLN A 118 -5.63 -1.07 9.34
N ALA A 119 -6.13 -1.39 8.14
CA ALA A 119 -7.54 -1.34 7.83
C ALA A 119 -8.35 -2.54 8.35
N GLY A 120 -7.71 -3.56 8.95
CA GLY A 120 -8.34 -4.81 9.38
C GLY A 120 -8.69 -5.78 8.23
N ARG A 121 -8.19 -5.51 7.01
CA ARG A 121 -8.37 -6.34 5.82
C ARG A 121 -7.32 -7.47 5.78
N PHE A 122 -7.32 -8.32 6.81
CA PHE A 122 -6.27 -9.34 7.01
C PHE A 122 -6.17 -10.38 5.89
N ARG A 123 -7.29 -10.76 5.27
CA ARG A 123 -7.29 -11.70 4.12
C ARG A 123 -6.61 -11.11 2.89
N ASP A 124 -6.86 -9.84 2.61
CA ASP A 124 -6.24 -9.15 1.48
C ASP A 124 -4.74 -8.97 1.71
N SER A 125 -4.37 -8.62 2.95
CA SER A 125 -2.96 -8.55 3.35
C SER A 125 -2.26 -9.91 3.17
N GLN A 126 -2.86 -10.99 3.66
CA GLN A 126 -2.33 -12.34 3.51
C GLN A 126 -2.12 -12.71 2.04
N HIS A 127 -3.08 -12.41 1.16
CA HIS A 127 -2.92 -12.63 -0.28
C HIS A 127 -1.69 -11.90 -0.84
N HIS A 128 -1.51 -10.62 -0.49
CA HIS A 128 -0.36 -9.84 -0.96
C HIS A 128 0.97 -10.36 -0.40
N ILE A 129 1.00 -10.84 0.85
CA ILE A 129 2.18 -11.46 1.46
C ILE A 129 2.54 -12.76 0.72
N GLU A 130 1.57 -13.63 0.48
CA GLU A 130 1.77 -14.91 -0.20
C GLU A 130 2.35 -14.72 -1.62
N GLU A 131 1.84 -13.74 -2.36
CA GLU A 131 2.40 -13.40 -3.66
C GLU A 131 3.85 -12.87 -3.58
N LEU A 132 4.18 -12.08 -2.56
CA LEU A 132 5.54 -11.54 -2.37
C LEU A 132 6.53 -12.68 -2.02
N LEU A 133 6.08 -13.67 -1.23
CA LEU A 133 6.84 -14.86 -0.86
C LEU A 133 7.12 -15.82 -2.03
N LYS A 134 6.41 -15.71 -3.17
CA LYS A 134 6.74 -16.49 -4.37
C LYS A 134 8.07 -16.09 -4.98
N THR A 135 8.48 -14.84 -4.82
CA THR A 135 9.67 -14.27 -5.44
C THR A 135 10.76 -13.90 -4.44
N GLU A 136 10.40 -13.68 -3.18
CA GLU A 136 11.33 -13.19 -2.16
C GLU A 136 11.46 -14.16 -0.99
N LYS A 137 12.64 -14.12 -0.37
CA LYS A 137 12.87 -14.84 0.88
C LYS A 137 12.16 -14.10 2.02
N PRO A 138 11.40 -14.79 2.88
CA PRO A 138 10.76 -14.17 4.04
C PRO A 138 11.81 -13.49 4.93
N ASN A 139 11.51 -12.27 5.38
CA ASN A 139 12.23 -11.55 6.42
C ASN A 139 11.35 -11.45 7.69
N ALA A 140 11.93 -10.95 8.80
CA ALA A 140 11.22 -10.88 10.08
C ALA A 140 9.93 -10.05 10.01
N LYS A 141 9.95 -8.90 9.30
CA LYS A 141 8.77 -8.06 9.07
C LYS A 141 7.63 -8.84 8.41
N LEU A 142 7.91 -9.46 7.27
CA LEU A 142 6.89 -10.13 6.48
C LEU A 142 6.31 -11.36 7.20
N LEU A 143 7.16 -12.11 7.92
CA LEU A 143 6.72 -13.24 8.75
C LEU A 143 5.79 -12.78 9.87
N SER A 144 6.14 -11.67 10.54
CA SER A 144 5.31 -11.11 11.61
C SER A 144 3.98 -10.57 11.09
N GLN A 145 3.98 -9.94 9.91
CA GLN A 145 2.76 -9.51 9.26
C GLN A 145 1.84 -10.68 8.90
N LEU A 146 2.41 -11.78 8.41
CA LEU A 146 1.65 -13.01 8.16
C LEU A 146 1.13 -13.62 9.45
N ALA A 147 1.92 -13.59 10.53
CA ALA A 147 1.50 -14.04 11.85
C ALA A 147 0.30 -13.23 12.37
N ILE A 148 0.31 -11.91 12.21
CA ILE A 148 -0.83 -11.02 12.53
C ILE A 148 -2.06 -11.42 11.73
N CYS A 149 -1.93 -11.67 10.43
CA CYS A 149 -3.06 -12.11 9.59
C CYS A 149 -3.63 -13.45 10.05
N ARG A 150 -2.78 -14.44 10.37
CA ARG A 150 -3.21 -15.75 10.90
C ARG A 150 -3.87 -15.63 12.26
N TRP A 151 -3.30 -14.80 13.14
CA TRP A 151 -3.85 -14.54 14.46
C TRP A 151 -5.26 -13.93 14.35
N ALA A 152 -5.46 -12.95 13.48
CA ALA A 152 -6.77 -12.37 13.23
C ALA A 152 -7.80 -13.38 12.68
N ASN A 153 -7.33 -14.42 11.98
CA ASN A 153 -8.15 -15.55 11.51
C ASN A 153 -8.32 -16.67 12.57
N LEU A 154 -7.89 -16.46 13.82
CA LEU A 154 -7.90 -17.43 14.92
C LEU A 154 -7.01 -18.66 14.72
N GLU A 155 -6.06 -18.60 13.78
CA GLU A 155 -5.07 -19.67 13.53
C GLU A 155 -3.88 -19.53 14.49
N LEU A 156 -4.14 -19.63 15.80
CA LEU A 156 -3.19 -19.22 16.86
C LEU A 156 -1.85 -19.95 16.80
N ASN A 157 -1.85 -21.28 16.61
CA ASN A 157 -0.61 -22.06 16.54
C ASN A 157 0.23 -21.67 15.30
N GLY A 158 -0.45 -21.44 14.17
CA GLY A 158 0.22 -21.02 12.93
C GLY A 158 0.77 -19.59 13.02
N ALA A 159 0.15 -18.72 13.82
CA ALA A 159 0.68 -17.39 14.11
C ALA A 159 1.93 -17.46 15.00
N GLU A 160 1.91 -18.31 16.03
CA GLU A 160 3.05 -18.53 16.93
C GLU A 160 4.30 -18.98 16.15
N GLU A 161 4.17 -20.02 15.32
CA GLU A 161 5.26 -20.54 14.49
C GLU A 161 5.88 -19.44 13.61
N LEU A 162 5.04 -18.55 13.06
CA LEU A 162 5.50 -17.47 12.20
C LEU A 162 6.19 -16.35 12.99
N PHE A 163 5.71 -15.99 14.18
CA PHE A 163 6.39 -15.04 15.04
C PHE A 163 7.73 -15.59 15.55
N VAL A 164 7.80 -16.88 15.94
CA VAL A 164 9.07 -17.54 16.29
C VAL A 164 10.02 -17.51 15.09
N SER A 165 9.54 -17.88 13.90
CA SER A 165 10.32 -17.82 12.66
C SER A 165 10.81 -16.39 12.35
N ALA A 166 10.03 -15.37 12.68
CA ALA A 166 10.46 -13.98 12.53
C ALA A 166 11.64 -13.64 13.46
N LEU A 167 11.61 -14.11 14.72
CA LEU A 167 12.69 -13.94 15.69
C LEU A 167 13.95 -14.74 15.35
N GLU A 168 13.81 -15.90 14.70
CA GLU A 168 14.96 -16.62 14.15
C GLU A 168 15.68 -15.82 13.05
N ARG A 169 14.95 -14.95 12.32
CA ARG A 169 15.56 -14.07 11.31
C ARG A 169 16.14 -12.81 11.93
N ASP A 170 15.45 -12.25 12.90
CA ASP A 170 15.89 -11.08 13.64
C ASP A 170 15.31 -11.12 15.06
N ILE A 171 16.15 -11.51 16.01
CA ILE A 171 15.78 -11.63 17.42
C ILE A 171 15.38 -10.27 18.03
N SER A 172 15.83 -9.17 17.42
CA SER A 172 15.50 -7.80 17.80
C SER A 172 14.30 -7.25 17.02
N TYR A 173 13.57 -8.09 16.28
CA TYR A 173 12.35 -7.65 15.62
C TYR A 173 11.21 -7.51 16.64
N ARG A 174 11.05 -6.27 17.11
CA ARG A 174 10.12 -5.89 18.18
C ARG A 174 8.71 -6.46 18.00
N GLU A 175 8.12 -6.26 16.83
CA GLU A 175 6.73 -6.63 16.58
C GLU A 175 6.51 -8.15 16.70
N ALA A 176 7.53 -8.97 16.43
CA ALA A 176 7.43 -10.42 16.64
C ALA A 176 7.44 -10.80 18.13
N VAL A 177 8.33 -10.21 18.94
CA VAL A 177 8.38 -10.52 20.38
C VAL A 177 7.09 -10.05 21.06
N PHE A 178 6.58 -8.88 20.67
CA PHE A 178 5.35 -8.31 21.19
C PHE A 178 4.16 -9.17 20.79
N GLY A 179 4.12 -9.59 19.52
CA GLY A 179 3.15 -10.54 19.01
C GLY A 179 3.11 -11.87 19.77
N LEU A 180 4.27 -12.44 20.13
CA LEU A 180 4.34 -13.67 20.94
C LEU A 180 3.78 -13.47 22.35
N PHE A 181 4.11 -12.36 23.01
CA PHE A 181 3.57 -12.07 24.33
C PHE A 181 2.05 -11.93 24.28
N ASP A 182 1.54 -11.14 23.35
CA ASP A 182 0.11 -10.86 23.21
C ASP A 182 -0.67 -12.13 22.80
N LEU A 183 -0.06 -13.00 21.98
CA LEU A 183 -0.60 -14.32 21.66
C LEU A 183 -0.61 -15.24 22.89
N GLY A 184 0.44 -15.20 23.72
CA GLY A 184 0.51 -15.90 25.01
C GLY A 184 -0.62 -15.48 25.95
N LEU A 185 -0.92 -14.18 26.05
CA LEU A 185 -2.08 -13.67 26.79
C LEU A 185 -3.39 -14.27 26.27
N MET A 186 -3.58 -14.29 24.95
CA MET A 186 -4.80 -14.82 24.33
C MET A 186 -4.95 -16.33 24.55
N LYS A 187 -3.86 -17.10 24.47
CA LYS A 187 -3.84 -18.55 24.74
C LYS A 187 -3.87 -18.89 26.24
N ARG A 188 -3.62 -17.91 27.11
CA ARG A 188 -3.32 -18.09 28.55
C ARG A 188 -2.12 -18.99 28.80
N ASP A 189 -1.12 -18.89 27.92
CA ASP A 189 0.12 -19.67 27.97
C ASP A 189 1.21 -18.89 28.72
N THR A 190 1.40 -19.21 30.00
CA THR A 190 2.35 -18.51 30.88
C THR A 190 3.80 -18.73 30.50
N ASP A 191 4.11 -19.85 29.86
CA ASP A 191 5.48 -20.18 29.47
C ASP A 191 5.87 -19.38 28.22
N LEU A 192 4.95 -19.25 27.26
CA LEU A 192 5.12 -18.39 26.10
C LEU A 192 5.25 -16.91 26.49
N MET A 193 4.39 -16.44 27.40
CA MET A 193 4.50 -15.07 27.92
C MET A 193 5.85 -14.82 28.60
N ARG A 194 6.31 -15.76 29.44
CA ARG A 194 7.59 -15.65 30.15
C ARG A 194 8.77 -15.63 29.19
N SER A 195 8.78 -16.51 28.19
CA SER A 195 9.88 -16.56 27.21
C SER A 195 9.96 -15.27 26.39
N ALA A 196 8.82 -14.73 25.96
CA ALA A 196 8.75 -13.44 25.29
C ALA A 196 9.27 -12.31 26.19
N LEU A 197 8.86 -12.26 27.46
CA LEU A 197 9.35 -11.25 28.41
C LEU A 197 10.87 -11.29 28.63
N CYS A 198 11.47 -12.47 28.72
CA CYS A 198 12.93 -12.57 28.83
C CYS A 198 13.65 -11.92 27.63
N VAL A 199 13.10 -12.09 26.43
CA VAL A 199 13.62 -11.44 25.21
C VAL A 199 13.40 -9.92 25.28
N LEU A 200 12.22 -9.48 25.72
CA LEU A 200 11.91 -8.06 25.88
C LEU A 200 12.80 -7.35 26.89
N GLU A 201 13.02 -7.94 28.06
CA GLU A 201 13.89 -7.39 29.09
C GLU A 201 15.35 -7.29 28.64
N SER A 202 15.83 -8.29 27.88
CA SER A 202 17.21 -8.31 27.43
C SER A 202 17.49 -7.36 26.26
N ILE A 203 16.54 -7.18 25.35
CA ILE A 203 16.73 -6.38 24.11
C ILE A 203 16.14 -4.97 24.25
N PHE A 204 15.03 -4.82 24.96
CA PHE A 204 14.26 -3.57 25.08
C PHE A 204 13.97 -3.20 26.54
N PRO A 205 14.97 -3.13 27.44
CA PRO A 205 14.76 -2.92 28.87
C PRO A 205 14.08 -1.59 29.22
N GLU A 206 14.38 -0.53 28.46
CA GLU A 206 13.86 0.82 28.72
C GLU A 206 12.58 1.14 27.93
N ASP A 207 12.07 0.18 27.16
CA ASP A 207 10.89 0.41 26.36
C ASP A 207 9.62 0.48 27.22
N PRO A 208 8.80 1.55 27.09
CA PRO A 208 7.57 1.68 27.87
C PRO A 208 6.59 0.52 27.70
N GLU A 209 6.52 -0.08 26.51
CA GLU A 209 5.65 -1.21 26.24
C GLU A 209 6.17 -2.51 26.86
N THR A 210 7.49 -2.73 26.88
CA THR A 210 8.13 -3.81 27.66
C THR A 210 7.74 -3.71 29.13
N VAL A 211 7.90 -2.53 29.73
CA VAL A 211 7.55 -2.29 31.15
C VAL A 211 6.06 -2.55 31.39
N THR A 212 5.20 -2.13 30.47
CA THR A 212 3.76 -2.37 30.56
C THR A 212 3.43 -3.86 30.53
N ARG A 213 4.05 -4.64 29.63
CA ARG A 213 3.84 -6.09 29.53
C ARG A 213 4.38 -6.84 30.75
N LEU A 214 5.51 -6.40 31.32
CA LEU A 214 6.03 -6.94 32.58
C LEU A 214 5.04 -6.78 33.71
N PHE A 215 4.47 -5.58 33.85
CA PHE A 215 3.45 -5.30 34.85
C PHE A 215 2.19 -6.16 34.62
N GLN A 216 1.72 -6.28 33.37
CA GLN A 216 0.58 -7.13 33.01
C GLN A 216 0.82 -8.59 33.40
N PHE A 217 1.99 -9.15 33.10
CA PHE A 217 2.31 -10.53 33.45
C PHE A 217 2.38 -10.75 34.96
N ALA A 218 2.93 -9.80 35.72
CA ALA A 218 2.97 -9.88 37.18
C ALA A 218 1.56 -9.93 37.80
N GLN A 219 0.58 -9.22 37.24
CA GLN A 219 -0.81 -9.26 37.71
C GLN A 219 -1.52 -10.59 37.46
N LEU A 220 -1.03 -11.40 36.51
CA LEU A 220 -1.61 -12.70 36.17
C LEU A 220 -1.10 -13.84 37.06
N GLN A 221 -0.04 -13.62 37.84
CA GLN A 221 0.48 -14.66 38.72
C GLN A 221 -0.38 -14.77 40.00
N PRO A 222 -0.71 -15.99 40.44
CA PRO A 222 -1.40 -16.17 41.72
C PRO A 222 -0.51 -15.65 42.86
N GLN A 223 -1.14 -14.93 43.80
CA GLN A 223 -0.50 -14.44 45.03
C GLN A 223 -0.06 -15.57 45.95
#